data_AF-A0A7C9E1W8-F1
#
_entry.id   AF-A0A7C9E1W8-F1
#
_cell.length_a   1.000
_cell.length_b   1.000
_cell.length_c   1.000
_cell.angle_alpha   90.00
_cell.angle_beta   90.00
_cell.angle_gamma   90.00
#
_symmetry.space_group_name_H-M   'P 1'
#
loop_
_entity.id
_entity.type
_entity.pdbx_description
1 polymer ?
#
loop_
_entity_poly.entity_id
_entity_poly.type
_entity_poly.pdbx_seq_one_letter_code
_entity_poly.pdbx_strand_id
1 'polypeptide(L)'
;VSSKDHDPQHSHHEKPKHFVLVHGACLGAWSWYKLIPPLKSYGHNVTAIDLAASGINPVRVNEVRTISDYSKPLMDFMESIPSTTKVILVGHSLGGLAISQAMELFPQ
;
A
#
# COMPACT_ATOMS: atom_id res chain seq x y z
N VAL A 1 -12.10 -39.41 30.49
CA VAL A 1 -11.34 -38.14 30.56
C VAL A 1 -11.10 -37.69 29.13
N SER A 2 -11.55 -36.48 28.82
CA SER A 2 -11.87 -35.95 27.48
C SER A 2 -10.77 -36.12 26.43
N SER A 3 -11.18 -36.63 25.27
CA SER A 3 -10.54 -36.37 23.99
C SER A 3 -10.38 -34.86 23.80
N LYS A 4 -9.17 -34.38 23.55
CA LYS A 4 -8.95 -33.06 22.95
C LYS A 4 -8.93 -33.28 21.46
N ASP A 5 -10.06 -33.00 20.85
CA ASP A 5 -10.20 -32.87 19.41
C ASP A 5 -9.14 -31.87 18.93
N HIS A 6 -8.25 -32.35 18.07
CA HIS A 6 -7.38 -31.49 17.28
C HIS A 6 -8.29 -30.73 16.32
N ASP A 7 -8.49 -29.45 16.62
CA ASP A 7 -9.14 -28.50 15.72
C ASP A 7 -8.25 -28.38 14.46
N PRO A 8 -8.71 -28.81 13.27
CA PRO A 8 -7.92 -28.64 12.07
C PRO A 8 -7.86 -27.14 11.76
N GLN A 9 -6.68 -26.55 11.92
CA GLN A 9 -6.40 -25.22 11.40
C GLN A 9 -6.79 -25.20 9.92
N HIS A 10 -7.91 -24.54 9.62
CA HIS A 10 -8.30 -24.19 8.26
C HIS A 10 -7.21 -23.27 7.70
N SER A 11 -6.18 -23.85 7.09
CA SER A 11 -5.25 -23.13 6.24
C SER A 11 -5.98 -22.76 4.96
N HIS A 12 -6.83 -21.73 5.04
CA HIS A 12 -7.20 -20.96 3.86
C HIS A 12 -5.92 -20.32 3.35
N HIS A 13 -5.21 -21.00 2.45
CA HIS A 13 -4.19 -20.37 1.63
C HIS A 13 -4.91 -19.39 0.71
N GLU A 14 -5.23 -18.19 1.22
CA GLU A 14 -5.58 -17.08 0.37
C GLU A 14 -4.45 -16.87 -0.62
N LYS A 15 -4.80 -16.73 -1.92
CA LYS A 15 -3.82 -16.46 -2.96
C LYS A 15 -3.03 -15.20 -2.57
N PRO A 16 -1.69 -15.17 -2.75
CA PRO A 16 -0.88 -13.99 -2.51
C PRO A 16 -1.49 -12.75 -3.16
N LYS A 17 -1.75 -11.71 -2.35
CA LYS A 17 -2.23 -10.41 -2.79
C LYS A 17 -1.09 -9.40 -2.70
N HIS A 18 -1.20 -8.30 -3.44
CA HIS A 18 -0.23 -7.21 -3.39
C HIS A 18 -0.87 -5.98 -2.74
N PHE A 19 -0.41 -5.64 -1.53
CA PHE A 19 -0.83 -4.45 -0.81
C PHE A 19 0.05 -3.26 -1.17
N VAL A 20 -0.58 -2.13 -1.47
CA VAL A 20 0.07 -0.86 -1.77
C VAL A 20 -0.37 0.13 -0.70
N LEU A 21 0.58 0.47 0.19
CA LEU A 21 0.34 1.25 1.39
C LEU A 21 0.72 2.72 1.15
N VAL A 22 -0.23 3.63 1.35
CA VAL A 22 -0.11 5.06 1.07
C VAL A 22 -0.32 5.85 2.36
N HIS A 23 0.72 6.54 2.81
CA HIS A 23 0.73 7.26 4.08
C HIS A 23 -0.10 8.57 4.04
N GLY A 24 -0.34 9.14 5.21
CA GLY A 24 -1.00 10.45 5.37
C GLY A 24 -0.02 11.62 5.34
N ALA A 25 -0.51 12.85 5.55
CA ALA A 25 0.33 14.05 5.59
C ALA A 25 1.44 13.94 6.65
N CYS A 26 2.62 14.50 6.36
CA CYS A 26 3.80 14.55 7.25
C CYS A 26 4.39 13.18 7.66
N LEU A 27 3.95 12.09 7.02
CA LEU A 27 4.47 10.75 7.21
C LEU A 27 5.32 10.32 6.01
N GLY A 28 5.69 9.05 5.97
CA GLY A 28 6.34 8.40 4.84
C GLY A 28 6.04 6.90 4.88
N ALA A 29 6.58 6.14 3.94
CA ALA A 29 6.52 4.68 3.89
C ALA A 29 6.94 4.03 5.22
N TRP A 30 7.85 4.67 5.96
CA TRP A 30 8.32 4.25 7.28
C TRP A 30 7.19 4.08 8.31
N SER A 31 6.06 4.79 8.19
CA SER A 31 4.95 4.68 9.14
C SER A 31 4.31 3.28 9.16
N TRP A 32 4.53 2.49 8.10
CA TRP A 32 3.99 1.14 7.94
C TRP A 32 4.89 0.03 8.48
N TYR A 33 6.02 0.36 9.12
CA TYR A 33 7.04 -0.63 9.54
C TYR A 33 6.49 -1.79 10.40
N LYS A 34 5.43 -1.57 11.18
CA LYS A 34 4.77 -2.61 11.99
C LYS A 34 3.79 -3.48 11.19
N LEU A 35 3.24 -2.98 10.09
CA LEU A 35 2.25 -3.68 9.28
C LEU A 35 2.89 -4.52 8.16
N ILE A 36 4.03 -4.08 7.64
CA ILE A 36 4.72 -4.77 6.55
C ILE A 36 5.15 -6.21 6.94
N PRO A 37 5.82 -6.46 8.09
CA PRO A 37 6.25 -7.81 8.46
C PRO A 37 5.11 -8.82 8.59
N PRO A 38 4.00 -8.57 9.30
CA PRO A 38 2.92 -9.54 9.39
C PRO A 38 2.28 -9.82 8.02
N LEU A 39 2.01 -8.80 7.20
CA LEU A 39 1.46 -9.01 5.84
C LEU A 39 2.35 -9.90 4.98
N LYS A 40 3.68 -9.68 5.02
CA LYS A 40 4.64 -10.54 4.31
C LYS A 40 4.67 -11.95 4.88
N SER A 41 4.56 -12.12 6.21
CA SER A 41 4.55 -13.44 6.86
C SER A 41 3.32 -14.28 6.47
N TYR A 42 2.20 -13.64 6.14
CA TYR A 42 1.01 -14.29 5.57
C TYR A 42 1.13 -14.58 4.06
N GLY A 43 2.30 -14.33 3.46
CA GLY A 43 2.56 -14.64 2.04
C GLY A 43 2.08 -13.55 1.06
N HIS A 44 1.84 -12.33 1.53
CA HIS A 44 1.45 -11.22 0.67
C HIS A 44 2.64 -10.37 0.23
N ASN A 45 2.55 -9.82 -0.98
CA ASN A 45 3.45 -8.77 -1.45
C ASN A 45 3.02 -7.44 -0.85
N VAL A 46 3.99 -6.61 -0.45
CA VAL A 46 3.71 -5.31 0.16
C VAL A 46 4.67 -4.27 -0.37
N THR A 47 4.12 -3.20 -0.94
CA THR A 47 4.84 -1.98 -1.32
C THR A 47 4.31 -0.83 -0.47
N ALA A 48 5.20 -0.12 0.21
CA ALA A 48 4.86 1.15 0.85
C ALA A 48 5.49 2.28 0.04
N ILE A 49 4.68 3.27 -0.34
CA ILE A 49 5.09 4.37 -1.22
C ILE A 49 5.40 5.60 -0.37
N ASP A 50 6.57 6.21 -0.58
CA ASP A 50 6.83 7.59 -0.19
C ASP A 50 6.25 8.54 -1.24
N LEU A 51 5.23 9.31 -0.88
CA LEU A 51 4.68 10.37 -1.73
C LEU A 51 5.71 11.51 -1.90
N ALA A 52 5.45 12.43 -2.83
CA ALA A 52 6.42 13.48 -3.11
C ALA A 52 6.69 14.33 -1.86
N ALA A 53 7.95 14.71 -1.64
CA ALA A 53 8.40 15.45 -0.47
C ALA A 53 8.11 14.80 0.90
N SER A 54 7.92 13.48 0.92
CA SER A 54 7.62 12.69 2.12
C SER A 54 8.65 11.59 2.36
N GLY A 55 8.85 11.20 3.61
CA GLY A 55 9.82 10.16 3.99
C GLY A 55 11.23 10.46 3.45
N ILE A 56 11.75 9.58 2.59
CA ILE A 56 13.07 9.75 1.95
C ILE A 56 12.98 10.25 0.50
N ASN A 57 11.79 10.65 0.03
CA ASN A 57 11.62 11.21 -1.30
C ASN A 57 12.40 12.53 -1.44
N PRO A 58 13.22 12.70 -2.49
CA PRO A 58 14.14 13.84 -2.61
C PRO A 58 13.46 15.15 -3.07
N VAL A 59 12.21 15.10 -3.54
CA VAL A 59 11.47 16.30 -3.95
C VAL A 59 11.31 17.23 -2.76
N ARG A 60 11.58 18.52 -2.93
CA ARG A 60 11.39 19.48 -1.83
C ARG A 60 9.92 19.89 -1.73
N VAL A 61 9.44 20.17 -0.51
CA VAL A 61 8.04 20.54 -0.28
C VAL A 61 7.59 21.78 -1.08
N ASN A 62 8.49 22.72 -1.36
CA ASN A 62 8.20 23.91 -2.16
C ASN A 62 8.10 23.65 -3.68
N GLU A 63 8.51 22.46 -4.14
CA GLU A 63 8.35 22.00 -5.52
C GLU A 63 6.98 21.33 -5.74
N VAL A 64 6.32 20.89 -4.66
CA VAL A 64 4.98 20.27 -4.71
C VAL A 64 3.92 21.37 -4.67
N ARG A 65 3.24 21.62 -5.80
CA ARG A 65 2.24 22.70 -5.93
C ARG A 65 0.80 22.22 -5.92
N THR A 66 0.59 20.94 -6.22
CA THR A 66 -0.74 20.34 -6.33
C THR A 66 -0.81 18.96 -5.67
N ILE A 67 -2.03 18.46 -5.44
CA ILE A 67 -2.24 17.08 -4.96
C ILE A 67 -1.77 16.06 -6.01
N SER A 68 -1.84 16.40 -7.30
CA SER A 68 -1.32 15.53 -8.36
C SER A 68 0.21 15.42 -8.30
N ASP A 69 0.91 16.53 -8.03
CA ASP A 69 2.37 16.51 -7.82
C ASP A 69 2.71 15.66 -6.60
N TYR A 70 1.94 15.82 -5.51
CA TYR A 70 2.10 15.05 -4.28
C TYR A 70 1.93 13.55 -4.51
N SER A 71 0.92 13.18 -5.31
CA SER A 71 0.52 11.79 -5.57
C SER A 71 1.32 11.12 -6.70
N LYS A 72 2.19 11.87 -7.40
CA LYS A 72 2.94 11.38 -8.56
C LYS A 72 3.69 10.05 -8.32
N PRO A 73 4.42 9.84 -7.20
CA PRO A 73 5.10 8.57 -6.97
C PRO A 73 4.15 7.35 -6.93
N LEU A 74 2.92 7.54 -6.45
CA LEU A 74 1.90 6.50 -6.51
C LEU A 74 1.44 6.25 -7.94
N MET A 75 1.21 7.30 -8.74
CA MET A 75 0.78 7.16 -10.14
C MET A 75 1.84 6.46 -10.98
N ASP A 76 3.10 6.86 -10.85
CA ASP A 76 4.24 6.25 -11.55
C ASP A 76 4.37 4.76 -11.17
N PHE A 77 4.12 4.43 -9.90
CA PHE A 77 4.09 3.03 -9.45
C PHE A 77 2.91 2.26 -10.05
N MET A 78 1.70 2.83 -10.06
CA MET A 78 0.51 2.18 -10.64
C MET A 78 0.66 1.93 -12.15
N GLU A 79 1.25 2.88 -12.89
CA GLU A 79 1.54 2.73 -14.31
C GLU A 79 2.56 1.61 -14.60
N SER A 80 3.48 1.36 -13.65
CA SER A 80 4.47 0.28 -13.79
C SER A 80 3.91 -1.13 -13.57
N ILE A 81 2.71 -1.25 -13.01
CA ILE A 81 2.08 -2.54 -12.73
C ILE A 81 1.47 -3.10 -14.03
N PRO A 82 1.73 -4.37 -14.38
CA PRO A 82 1.09 -5.00 -15.53
C PRO A 82 -0.45 -4.96 -15.39
N SER A 83 -1.16 -4.60 -16.47
CA SER A 83 -2.63 -4.48 -16.47
C SER A 83 -3.39 -5.78 -16.14
N THR A 84 -2.71 -6.92 -16.11
CA THR A 84 -3.26 -8.22 -15.67
C THR A 84 -3.17 -8.44 -14.16
N THR A 85 -2.51 -7.54 -13.43
CA THR A 85 -2.22 -7.67 -12.00
C THR A 85 -3.08 -6.68 -11.21
N LYS A 86 -3.76 -7.21 -10.17
CA LYS A 86 -4.56 -6.39 -9.24
C LYS A 86 -3.82 -6.14 -7.94
N VAL A 87 -4.02 -4.95 -7.40
CA VAL A 87 -3.47 -4.53 -6.09
C VAL A 87 -4.58 -4.18 -5.11
N ILE A 88 -4.26 -4.22 -3.82
CA ILE A 88 -5.08 -3.67 -2.74
C ILE A 88 -4.47 -2.35 -2.32
N LEU A 89 -5.15 -1.24 -2.64
CA LEU A 89 -4.76 0.10 -2.19
C LEU A 89 -5.23 0.34 -0.75
N VAL A 90 -4.31 0.78 0.10
CA VAL A 90 -4.59 1.15 1.50
C VAL A 90 -4.12 2.58 1.73
N GLY A 91 -5.06 3.52 1.83
CA GLY A 91 -4.77 4.94 2.08
C GLY A 91 -5.05 5.31 3.54
N HIS A 92 -4.10 5.96 4.19
CA HIS A 92 -4.27 6.51 5.53
C HIS A 92 -4.42 8.04 5.50
N SER A 93 -5.48 8.57 6.13
CA SER A 93 -5.71 10.03 6.23
C SER A 93 -5.65 10.71 4.85
N LEU A 94 -4.80 11.74 4.66
CA LEU A 94 -4.62 12.44 3.38
C LEU A 94 -4.27 11.50 2.21
N GLY A 95 -3.66 10.33 2.49
CA GLY A 95 -3.40 9.30 1.49
C GLY A 95 -4.67 8.79 0.79
N GLY A 96 -5.85 9.02 1.38
CA GLY A 96 -7.15 8.80 0.76
C GLY A 96 -7.31 9.52 -0.59
N LEU A 97 -6.85 10.78 -0.69
CA LEU A 97 -6.94 11.55 -1.94
C LEU A 97 -6.09 10.93 -3.05
N ALA A 98 -4.88 10.47 -2.70
CA ALA A 98 -3.96 9.84 -3.63
C ALA A 98 -4.53 8.52 -4.16
N ILE A 99 -5.10 7.67 -3.29
CA ILE A 99 -5.71 6.41 -3.75
C ILE A 99 -6.98 6.64 -4.55
N SER A 100 -7.78 7.66 -4.26
CA SER A 100 -8.96 8.00 -5.07
C SER A 100 -8.56 8.42 -6.49
N GLN A 101 -7.51 9.23 -6.62
CA GLN A 101 -6.94 9.57 -7.93
C GLN A 101 -6.41 8.31 -8.66
N ALA A 102 -5.74 7.41 -7.95
CA ALA A 102 -5.26 6.17 -8.54
C ALA A 102 -6.40 5.27 -9.03
N MET A 103 -7.49 5.17 -8.27
CA MET A 103 -8.66 4.38 -8.64
C MET A 103 -9.39 4.95 -9.87
N GLU A 104 -9.41 6.28 -10.03
CA GLU A 104 -9.98 6.93 -11.22
C GLU A 104 -9.15 6.63 -12.48
N LEU A 105 -7.82 6.68 -12.37
CA LEU A 105 -6.91 6.50 -13.51
C LEU A 105 -6.63 5.02 -13.84
N PHE A 106 -6.66 4.15 -12.82
CA PHE A 106 -6.33 2.73 -12.92
C PHE A 106 -7.42 1.84 -12.27
N PRO A 107 -8.63 1.80 -12.84
CA PRO A 107 -9.76 1.09 -12.22
C PRO A 107 -9.75 -0.44 -12.37
N GLN A 108 -8.87 -1.01 -13.21
CA GLN A 108 -8.84 -2.45 -13.55
C GLN A 108 -7.63 -3.17 -12.94
#